data_AF-A0A524HEU4-F1
#
_entry.id   AF-A0A524HEU4-F1
#
_cell.length_a   1.000
_cell.length_b   1.000
_cell.length_c   1.000
_cell.angle_alpha   90.00
_cell.angle_beta   90.00
_cell.angle_gamma   90.00
#
_symmetry.space_group_name_H-M   'P 1'
#
loop_
_entity.id
_entity.type
_entity.pdbx_description
1 polymer ?
#
loop_
_entity_poly.entity_id
_entity_poly.type
_entity_poly.pdbx_seq_one_letter_code
_entity_poly.pdbx_strand_id
1 'polypeptide(L)'
;MTVVDWLLNSEEPWTRFRTRIDLLEQDCYSEEVTRDREALLVHQEVQQLIAMGKSWPGYALKRHNDAKHPLHVLSVLADFGIRWTDPGMKEVVNQIQAHQAPEGAFETQIQIYKSFRGVEGEHWTWMACDAPELLYVLSAFGLENDAKVLRAKEHLIELFTDKGWQCRVSPLLGNFKGPGKRDDPCPIANLLTLKALSLDSG
;
A
#
# COMPACT_ATOMS: atom_id res chain seq x y z
N MET A 1 -16.44 -28.63 12.71
CA MET A 1 -16.28 -27.30 12.11
C MET A 1 -14.81 -27.16 11.75
N THR A 2 -14.49 -27.08 10.46
CA THR A 2 -13.13 -26.85 9.98
C THR A 2 -12.74 -25.38 10.16
N VAL A 3 -11.45 -25.05 10.01
CA VAL A 3 -11.00 -23.64 10.00
C VAL A 3 -11.66 -22.86 8.86
N VAL A 4 -11.83 -23.49 7.68
CA VAL A 4 -12.54 -22.89 6.55
C VAL A 4 -14.00 -22.62 6.89
N ASP A 5 -14.70 -23.58 7.51
CA ASP A 5 -16.09 -23.37 7.92
C ASP A 5 -16.18 -22.21 8.93
N TRP A 6 -15.24 -22.10 9.86
CA TRP A 6 -15.21 -21.00 10.82
C TRP A 6 -15.04 -19.64 10.12
N LEU A 7 -14.13 -19.54 9.16
CA LEU A 7 -13.91 -18.32 8.37
C LEU A 7 -15.10 -17.96 7.49
N LEU A 8 -15.76 -18.93 6.86
CA LEU A 8 -16.94 -18.70 6.02
C LEU A 8 -18.20 -18.33 6.84
N ASN A 9 -18.21 -18.60 8.14
CA ASN A 9 -19.28 -18.20 9.06
C ASN A 9 -18.98 -16.89 9.83
N SER A 10 -17.86 -16.22 9.55
CA SER A 10 -17.53 -14.89 10.09
C SER A 10 -18.59 -13.87 9.70
N GLU A 11 -18.91 -12.93 10.60
CA GLU A 11 -19.86 -11.84 10.33
C GLU A 11 -19.26 -10.82 9.35
N GLU A 12 -17.94 -10.68 9.38
CA GLU A 12 -17.16 -9.79 8.55
C GLU A 12 -17.13 -10.22 7.07
N PRO A 13 -17.67 -9.41 6.14
CA PRO A 13 -17.75 -9.79 4.73
C PRO A 13 -16.38 -9.90 4.04
N TRP A 14 -15.37 -9.13 4.46
CA TRP A 14 -14.01 -9.25 3.93
C TRP A 14 -13.39 -10.60 4.28
N THR A 15 -13.64 -11.14 5.48
CA THR A 15 -13.13 -12.44 5.88
C THR A 15 -13.69 -13.54 5.00
N ARG A 16 -15.01 -13.55 4.77
CA ARG A 16 -15.64 -14.52 3.89
C ARG A 16 -15.16 -14.35 2.45
N PHE A 17 -15.16 -13.12 1.93
CA PHE A 17 -14.71 -12.82 0.57
C PHE A 17 -13.26 -13.27 0.33
N ARG A 18 -12.32 -12.88 1.19
CA ARG A 18 -10.90 -13.27 1.06
C ARG A 18 -10.68 -14.76 1.27
N THR A 19 -11.45 -15.42 2.15
CA THR A 19 -11.39 -16.88 2.29
C THR A 19 -11.73 -17.58 0.98
N ARG A 20 -12.76 -17.10 0.27
CA ARG A 20 -13.16 -17.69 -1.01
C ARG A 20 -12.14 -17.49 -2.12
N ILE A 21 -11.55 -16.30 -2.20
CA ILE A 21 -10.56 -15.97 -3.22
C ILE A 21 -9.20 -16.60 -2.91
N ASP A 22 -8.68 -16.40 -1.70
CA ASP A 22 -7.26 -16.67 -1.38
C ASP A 22 -7.00 -18.09 -0.90
N LEU A 23 -7.99 -18.72 -0.25
CA LEU A 23 -7.81 -20.06 0.35
C LEU A 23 -8.53 -21.14 -0.44
N LEU A 24 -9.65 -20.80 -1.08
CA LEU A 24 -10.46 -21.73 -1.85
C LEU A 24 -10.32 -21.55 -3.36
N GLU A 25 -9.64 -20.50 -3.82
CA GLU A 25 -9.42 -20.19 -5.24
C GLU A 25 -10.72 -20.24 -6.06
N GLN A 26 -11.83 -19.79 -5.46
CA GLN A 26 -13.14 -19.80 -6.11
C GLN A 26 -13.17 -18.79 -7.26
N ASP A 27 -13.93 -19.13 -8.30
CA ASP A 27 -14.19 -18.22 -9.43
C ASP A 27 -14.78 -16.89 -8.89
N CYS A 28 -14.19 -15.78 -9.31
CA CYS A 28 -14.60 -14.44 -8.91
C CYS A 28 -16.00 -14.06 -9.39
N TYR A 29 -16.57 -14.83 -10.33
CA TYR A 29 -17.94 -14.68 -10.82
C TYR A 29 -18.93 -15.66 -10.19
N SER A 30 -18.50 -16.53 -9.26
CA SER A 30 -19.44 -17.40 -8.55
C SER A 30 -20.44 -16.59 -7.70
N GLU A 31 -21.62 -17.16 -7.48
CA GLU A 31 -22.71 -16.49 -6.76
C GLU A 31 -22.30 -16.13 -5.33
N GLU A 32 -21.58 -17.02 -4.65
CA GLU A 32 -21.15 -16.79 -3.27
C GLU A 32 -20.07 -15.72 -3.16
N VAL A 33 -19.09 -15.71 -4.08
CA VAL A 33 -18.07 -14.66 -4.12
C VAL A 33 -18.69 -13.31 -4.43
N THR A 34 -19.60 -13.25 -5.40
CA THR A 34 -20.31 -12.03 -5.76
C THR A 34 -21.11 -11.50 -4.58
N ARG A 35 -21.83 -12.36 -3.86
CA ARG A 35 -22.60 -12.00 -2.66
C ARG A 35 -21.72 -11.41 -1.56
N ASP A 36 -20.59 -12.05 -1.24
CA ASP A 36 -19.68 -11.56 -0.19
C ASP A 36 -18.95 -10.26 -0.61
N ARG A 37 -18.64 -10.11 -1.91
CA ARG A 37 -18.11 -8.86 -2.48
C ARG A 37 -19.12 -7.71 -2.39
N GLU A 38 -20.38 -7.94 -2.75
CA GLU A 38 -21.42 -6.92 -2.63
C GLU A 38 -21.63 -6.52 -1.16
N ALA A 39 -21.69 -7.50 -0.26
CA ALA A 39 -21.78 -7.26 1.19
C ALA A 39 -20.59 -6.44 1.71
N LEU A 40 -19.36 -6.71 1.22
CA LEU A 40 -18.16 -5.94 1.54
C LEU A 40 -18.31 -4.46 1.16
N LEU A 41 -18.75 -4.17 -0.07
CA LEU A 41 -18.83 -2.81 -0.60
C LEU A 41 -19.92 -1.95 0.08
N VAL A 42 -20.97 -2.57 0.60
CA VAL A 42 -22.04 -1.87 1.34
C VAL A 42 -21.85 -1.86 2.85
N HIS A 43 -20.82 -2.55 3.37
CA HIS A 43 -20.56 -2.61 4.80
C HIS A 43 -20.16 -1.23 5.35
N GLN A 44 -20.82 -0.79 6.42
CA GLN A 44 -20.68 0.56 6.96
C GLN A 44 -19.22 0.91 7.33
N GLU A 45 -18.50 0.01 7.99
CA GLU A 45 -17.11 0.26 8.38
C GLU A 45 -16.17 0.33 7.16
N VAL A 46 -16.45 -0.44 6.11
CA VAL A 46 -15.65 -0.44 4.88
C VAL A 46 -15.89 0.85 4.11
N GLN A 47 -17.12 1.35 4.08
CA GLN A 47 -17.43 2.67 3.51
C GLN A 47 -16.75 3.80 4.29
N GLN A 48 -16.62 3.69 5.62
CA GLN A 48 -15.86 4.63 6.43
C GLN A 48 -14.37 4.57 6.10
N LEU A 49 -13.80 3.37 5.94
CA LEU A 49 -12.41 3.20 5.50
C LEU A 49 -12.19 3.77 4.09
N ILE A 50 -13.12 3.57 3.14
CA ILE A 50 -13.06 4.19 1.81
C ILE A 50 -13.08 5.71 1.94
N ALA A 51 -13.97 6.28 2.76
CA ALA A 51 -14.02 7.72 2.99
C ALA A 51 -12.71 8.26 3.62
N MET A 52 -12.08 7.51 4.53
CA MET A 52 -10.79 7.83 5.09
C MET A 52 -9.66 7.71 4.06
N GLY A 53 -9.65 6.65 3.24
CA GLY A 53 -8.68 6.47 2.15
C GLY A 53 -8.76 7.60 1.12
N LYS A 54 -9.98 8.08 0.82
CA LYS A 54 -10.22 9.26 -0.02
C LYS A 54 -9.62 10.55 0.50
N SER A 55 -9.30 10.62 1.79
CA SER A 55 -8.63 11.79 2.36
C SER A 55 -7.13 11.80 2.12
N TRP A 56 -6.51 10.73 1.59
CA TRP A 56 -5.08 10.69 1.26
C TRP A 56 -4.70 11.85 0.30
N PRO A 57 -3.57 12.55 0.50
CA PRO A 57 -2.52 12.28 1.50
C PRO A 57 -2.91 12.67 2.93
N GLY A 58 -3.97 13.48 3.09
CA GLY A 58 -4.50 13.90 4.38
C GLY A 58 -3.61 14.94 5.01
N TYR A 59 -2.79 14.50 5.97
CA TYR A 59 -1.79 15.34 6.63
C TYR A 59 -0.41 14.76 6.37
N ALA A 60 0.61 15.61 6.34
CA ALA A 60 1.97 15.12 6.11
C ALA A 60 2.38 14.08 7.17
N LEU A 61 2.93 12.95 6.69
CA LEU A 61 3.37 11.85 7.52
C LEU A 61 4.52 12.30 8.42
N LYS A 62 4.26 12.34 9.73
CA LYS A 62 5.24 12.74 10.76
C LYS A 62 6.05 11.57 11.28
N ARG A 63 5.42 10.39 11.32
CA ARG A 63 5.99 9.14 11.83
C ARG A 63 5.39 7.98 11.05
N HIS A 64 6.23 7.08 10.57
CA HIS A 64 5.81 5.93 9.77
C HIS A 64 4.97 4.91 10.57
N ASN A 65 4.97 4.97 11.90
CA ASN A 65 4.14 4.14 12.78
C ASN A 65 2.79 4.78 13.16
N ASP A 66 2.39 5.87 12.50
CA ASP A 66 1.09 6.48 12.72
C ASP A 66 -0.03 5.68 12.04
N ALA A 67 -0.58 4.70 12.75
CA ALA A 67 -1.62 3.81 12.24
C ALA A 67 -2.90 4.51 11.76
N LYS A 68 -3.10 5.78 12.13
CA LYS A 68 -4.28 6.56 11.71
C LYS A 68 -4.09 7.25 10.35
N HIS A 69 -2.88 7.24 9.81
CA HIS A 69 -2.58 7.90 8.55
C HIS A 69 -3.35 7.22 7.39
N PRO A 70 -3.95 7.98 6.45
CA PRO A 70 -4.71 7.41 5.33
C PRO A 70 -3.95 6.37 4.50
N LEU A 71 -2.62 6.46 4.43
CA LEU A 71 -1.75 5.45 3.78
C LEU A 71 -2.05 4.02 4.26
N HIS A 72 -2.14 3.81 5.58
CA HIS A 72 -2.37 2.48 6.15
C HIS A 72 -3.80 2.00 5.91
N VAL A 73 -4.76 2.92 5.87
CA VAL A 73 -6.15 2.62 5.51
C VAL A 73 -6.24 2.11 4.07
N LEU A 74 -5.49 2.70 3.14
CA LEU A 74 -5.44 2.22 1.76
C LEU A 74 -4.89 0.80 1.66
N SER A 75 -3.88 0.46 2.47
CA SER A 75 -3.35 -0.92 2.55
C SER A 75 -4.38 -1.91 3.07
N VAL A 76 -5.16 -1.54 4.10
CA VAL A 76 -6.26 -2.37 4.61
C VAL A 76 -7.34 -2.57 3.54
N LEU A 77 -7.72 -1.52 2.80
CA LEU A 77 -8.67 -1.64 1.69
C LEU A 77 -8.14 -2.57 0.58
N ALA A 78 -6.84 -2.51 0.29
CA ALA A 78 -6.18 -3.44 -0.63
C ALA A 78 -6.25 -4.89 -0.11
N ASP A 79 -5.98 -5.12 1.17
CA ASP A 79 -6.08 -6.44 1.82
C ASP A 79 -7.53 -6.97 1.80
N PHE A 80 -8.54 -6.10 1.86
CA PHE A 80 -9.95 -6.48 1.73
C PHE A 80 -10.35 -6.80 0.28
N GLY A 81 -9.52 -6.47 -0.71
CA GLY A 81 -9.79 -6.70 -2.13
C GLY A 81 -10.66 -5.62 -2.78
N ILE A 82 -10.60 -4.38 -2.25
CA ILE A 82 -11.13 -3.20 -2.94
C ILE A 82 -10.32 -2.94 -4.21
N ARG A 83 -11.00 -2.51 -5.28
CA ARG A 83 -10.44 -2.29 -6.62
C ARG A 83 -10.53 -0.82 -7.00
N TRP A 84 -9.69 -0.38 -7.94
CA TRP A 84 -9.71 1.02 -8.41
C TRP A 84 -11.04 1.43 -9.06
N THR A 85 -11.80 0.46 -9.57
CA THR A 85 -13.12 0.64 -10.17
C THR A 85 -14.26 0.77 -9.15
N ASP A 86 -14.00 0.48 -7.87
CA ASP A 86 -15.02 0.57 -6.84
C ASP A 86 -15.35 2.04 -6.52
N PRO A 87 -16.57 2.35 -6.04
CA PRO A 87 -17.03 3.71 -5.84
C PRO A 87 -16.07 4.57 -4.99
N GLY A 88 -15.58 5.66 -5.58
CA GLY A 88 -14.72 6.63 -4.91
C GLY A 88 -13.23 6.30 -4.89
N MET A 89 -12.81 5.16 -5.47
CA MET A 89 -11.39 4.75 -5.48
C MET A 89 -10.60 5.32 -6.67
N LYS A 90 -11.28 5.62 -7.78
CA LYS A 90 -10.63 6.19 -8.97
C LYS A 90 -9.93 7.51 -8.69
N GLU A 91 -10.56 8.39 -7.89
CA GLU A 91 -9.97 9.68 -7.52
C GLU A 91 -8.72 9.49 -6.64
N VAL A 92 -8.71 8.49 -5.77
CA VAL A 92 -7.56 8.17 -4.91
C VAL A 92 -6.39 7.67 -5.76
N VAL A 93 -6.65 6.73 -6.67
CA VAL A 93 -5.65 6.22 -7.60
C VAL A 93 -5.03 7.36 -8.42
N ASN A 94 -5.85 8.25 -8.97
CA ASN A 94 -5.37 9.39 -9.74
C ASN A 94 -4.49 10.32 -8.90
N GLN A 95 -4.83 10.55 -7.63
CA GLN A 95 -4.03 11.36 -6.72
C GLN A 95 -2.67 10.70 -6.44
N ILE A 96 -2.64 9.40 -6.11
CA ILE A 96 -1.37 8.69 -5.89
C ILE A 96 -0.51 8.73 -7.15
N GLN A 97 -1.09 8.43 -8.32
CA GLN A 97 -0.37 8.44 -9.59
C GLN A 97 0.10 9.85 -10.01
N ALA A 98 -0.49 10.92 -9.48
CA ALA A 98 -0.02 12.29 -9.72
C ALA A 98 1.29 12.62 -8.97
N HIS A 99 1.63 11.83 -7.95
CA HIS A 99 2.80 12.00 -7.10
C HIS A 99 3.79 10.83 -7.28
N GLN A 100 4.50 10.86 -8.40
CA GLN A 100 5.56 9.89 -8.72
C GLN A 100 6.87 10.62 -8.98
N ALA A 101 7.92 10.24 -8.26
CA ALA A 101 9.25 10.80 -8.41
C ALA A 101 9.87 10.41 -9.77
N PRO A 102 10.86 11.17 -10.26
CA PRO A 102 11.55 10.84 -11.51
C PRO A 102 12.14 9.44 -11.53
N GLU A 103 12.63 8.93 -10.39
CA GLU A 103 13.23 7.59 -10.30
C GLU A 103 12.19 6.47 -10.40
N GLY A 104 10.89 6.77 -10.23
CA GLY A 104 9.79 5.83 -10.36
C GLY A 104 9.02 5.57 -9.06
N ALA A 105 9.59 5.85 -7.89
CA ALA A 105 8.89 5.71 -6.62
C ALA A 105 7.64 6.61 -6.51
N PHE A 106 6.55 6.09 -5.93
CA PHE A 106 5.45 6.93 -5.51
C PHE A 106 5.81 7.70 -4.23
N GLU A 107 5.38 8.96 -4.18
CA GLU A 107 5.69 9.88 -3.10
C GLU A 107 4.55 9.97 -2.10
N THR A 108 4.90 10.12 -0.83
CA THR A 108 3.99 10.54 0.24
C THR A 108 4.38 11.94 0.68
N GLN A 109 3.41 12.73 1.14
CA GLN A 109 3.72 14.01 1.77
C GLN A 109 4.31 13.74 3.16
N ILE A 110 5.56 14.11 3.39
CA ILE A 110 6.28 13.84 4.64
C ILE A 110 6.60 15.15 5.35
N GLN A 111 6.38 15.19 6.67
CA GLN A 111 6.84 16.30 7.50
C GLN A 111 8.31 16.09 7.88
N ILE A 112 9.17 16.98 7.37
CA ILE A 112 10.59 17.02 7.66
C ILE A 112 10.85 18.08 8.74
N TYR A 113 11.48 17.68 9.83
CA TYR A 113 11.93 18.59 10.88
C TYR A 113 13.39 19.03 10.63
N LYS A 114 13.80 20.19 11.17
CA LYS A 114 15.14 20.81 11.02
C LYS A 114 16.35 19.89 11.22
N SER A 115 16.17 18.69 11.77
CA SER A 115 17.19 17.65 11.89
C SER A 115 17.77 17.18 10.56
N PHE A 116 17.09 17.39 9.42
CA PHE A 116 17.55 16.92 8.10
C PHE A 116 18.20 18.03 7.26
N ARG A 117 19.34 18.54 7.77
CA ARG A 117 20.30 19.36 7.02
C ARG A 117 19.72 20.57 6.27
N GLY A 118 18.70 21.22 6.85
CA GLY A 118 18.13 22.46 6.31
C GLY A 118 16.91 22.29 5.41
N VAL A 119 16.51 21.05 5.09
CA VAL A 119 15.17 20.78 4.55
C VAL A 119 14.20 20.73 5.73
N GLU A 120 13.17 21.56 5.69
CA GLU A 120 12.14 21.68 6.73
C GLU A 120 10.78 21.86 6.06
N GLY A 121 9.73 21.41 6.74
CA GLY A 121 8.35 21.56 6.28
C GLY A 121 7.81 20.28 5.67
N GLU A 122 6.69 20.42 4.95
CA GLU A 122 6.02 19.32 4.27
C GLU A 122 6.53 19.20 2.85
N HIS A 123 7.00 18.02 2.46
CA HIS A 123 7.55 17.77 1.13
C HIS A 123 6.95 16.50 0.54
N TRP A 124 6.68 16.51 -0.75
CA TRP A 124 6.50 15.28 -1.52
C TRP A 124 7.86 14.64 -1.71
N THR A 125 7.98 13.41 -1.25
CA THR A 125 9.21 12.62 -1.32
C THR A 125 8.85 11.16 -1.07
N TRP A 126 9.80 10.26 -1.24
CA TRP A 126 9.65 8.86 -0.90
C TRP A 126 10.71 8.40 0.10
N MET A 127 10.35 7.40 0.90
CA MET A 127 11.26 6.61 1.71
C MET A 127 11.02 5.12 1.43
N ALA A 128 12.02 4.27 1.66
CA ALA A 128 11.86 2.83 1.49
C ALA A 128 10.84 2.21 2.48
N CYS A 129 10.34 3.00 3.45
CA CYS A 129 9.36 2.60 4.46
C CYS A 129 7.92 2.97 4.12
N ASP A 130 7.66 3.69 3.02
CA ASP A 130 6.31 4.10 2.60
C ASP A 130 6.05 3.91 1.10
N ALA A 131 7.06 4.14 0.25
CA ALA A 131 6.92 3.97 -1.21
C ALA A 131 6.45 2.55 -1.63
N PRO A 132 6.95 1.46 -1.02
CA PRO A 132 6.45 0.13 -1.35
C PRO A 132 4.98 -0.08 -0.96
N GLU A 133 4.49 0.63 0.05
CA GLU A 133 3.09 0.55 0.48
C GLU A 133 2.15 1.09 -0.61
N LEU A 134 2.49 2.23 -1.22
CA LEU A 134 1.73 2.79 -2.33
C LEU A 134 1.79 1.91 -3.59
N LEU A 135 2.94 1.28 -3.85
CA LEU A 135 3.06 0.28 -4.92
C LEU A 135 2.11 -0.90 -4.64
N TYR A 136 2.15 -1.47 -3.44
CA TYR A 136 1.27 -2.56 -3.03
C TYR A 136 -0.20 -2.19 -3.24
N VAL A 137 -0.62 -1.01 -2.76
CA VAL A 137 -2.00 -0.52 -2.89
C VAL A 137 -2.43 -0.47 -4.36
N LEU A 138 -1.63 0.15 -5.24
CA LEU A 138 -2.00 0.27 -6.64
C LEU A 138 -2.06 -1.09 -7.35
N SER A 139 -1.08 -1.96 -7.11
CA SER A 139 -1.08 -3.32 -7.67
C SER A 139 -2.30 -4.11 -7.19
N ALA A 140 -2.59 -4.14 -5.89
CA ALA A 140 -3.74 -4.84 -5.31
C ALA A 140 -5.08 -4.31 -5.85
N PHE A 141 -5.16 -3.00 -6.10
CA PHE A 141 -6.35 -2.38 -6.69
C PHE A 141 -6.62 -2.81 -8.13
N GLY A 142 -5.71 -3.55 -8.79
CA GLY A 142 -5.85 -4.04 -10.16
C GLY A 142 -5.16 -3.17 -11.19
N LEU A 143 -4.06 -2.51 -10.81
CA LEU A 143 -3.25 -1.66 -11.69
C LEU A 143 -1.83 -2.21 -11.89
N GLU A 144 -1.62 -3.50 -11.63
CA GLU A 144 -0.32 -4.17 -11.73
C GLU A 144 0.36 -4.01 -13.11
N ASN A 145 -0.44 -3.82 -14.17
CA ASN A 145 0.04 -3.61 -15.54
C ASN A 145 0.09 -2.13 -15.97
N ASP A 146 -0.22 -1.19 -15.07
CA ASP A 146 -0.13 0.25 -15.36
C ASP A 146 1.33 0.70 -15.49
N ALA A 147 1.63 1.54 -16.48
CA ALA A 147 3.00 1.96 -16.77
C ALA A 147 3.70 2.68 -15.60
N LYS A 148 2.95 3.42 -14.76
CA LYS A 148 3.53 4.07 -13.56
C LYS A 148 3.80 3.03 -12.47
N VAL A 149 2.91 2.05 -12.31
CA VAL A 149 3.09 0.94 -11.35
C VAL A 149 4.30 0.10 -11.72
N LEU A 150 4.47 -0.24 -13.00
CA LEU A 150 5.63 -0.96 -13.51
C LEU A 150 6.94 -0.20 -13.26
N ARG A 151 6.97 1.12 -13.51
CA ARG A 151 8.14 1.95 -13.18
C ARG A 151 8.48 1.97 -11.69
N ALA A 152 7.48 2.05 -10.82
CA ALA A 152 7.70 2.01 -9.37
C ALA A 152 8.25 0.66 -8.92
N LYS A 153 7.76 -0.43 -9.51
CA LYS A 153 8.26 -1.79 -9.29
C LYS A 153 9.71 -1.96 -9.75
N GLU A 154 10.04 -1.53 -10.96
CA GLU A 154 11.41 -1.53 -11.49
C GLU A 154 12.35 -0.78 -10.55
N HIS A 155 11.96 0.42 -10.11
CA HIS A 155 12.73 1.20 -9.16
C HIS A 155 13.00 0.45 -7.85
N LEU A 156 11.99 -0.22 -7.26
CA LEU A 156 12.21 -1.02 -6.05
C LEU A 156 13.18 -2.17 -6.31
N ILE A 157 13.10 -2.86 -7.45
CA ILE A 157 14.03 -3.92 -7.80
C ILE A 157 15.46 -3.38 -7.91
N GLU A 158 15.66 -2.21 -8.50
CA GLU A 158 16.98 -1.56 -8.62
C GLU A 158 17.59 -1.18 -7.26
N LEU A 159 16.77 -0.94 -6.23
CA LEU A 159 17.24 -0.66 -4.86
C LEU A 159 17.73 -1.91 -4.11
N PHE A 160 17.51 -3.11 -4.65
CA PHE A 160 17.92 -4.36 -4.02
C PHE A 160 19.45 -4.51 -3.98
N THR A 161 19.95 -5.08 -2.89
CA THR A 161 21.37 -5.39 -2.69
C THR A 161 21.54 -6.82 -2.19
N ASP A 162 22.77 -7.30 -2.04
CA ASP A 162 23.08 -8.56 -1.35
C ASP A 162 22.57 -8.61 0.11
N LYS A 163 22.22 -7.44 0.66
CA LYS A 163 21.63 -7.28 2.00
C LYS A 163 20.14 -6.93 1.96
N GLY A 164 19.47 -7.19 0.84
CA GLY A 164 18.07 -6.81 0.64
C GLY A 164 17.88 -5.32 0.48
N TRP A 165 16.73 -4.82 0.91
CA TRP A 165 16.41 -3.39 0.90
C TRP A 165 16.95 -2.69 2.14
N GLN A 166 17.82 -1.72 1.93
CA GLN A 166 18.38 -0.90 2.99
C GLN A 166 17.50 0.34 3.21
N CYS A 167 17.79 1.11 4.26
CA CYS A 167 17.11 2.38 4.48
C CYS A 167 17.55 3.38 3.40
N ARG A 168 16.73 3.51 2.35
CA ARG A 168 16.90 4.41 1.22
C ARG A 168 15.77 5.42 1.19
N VAL A 169 16.05 6.57 0.61
CA VAL A 169 15.15 7.71 0.51
C VAL A 169 15.40 8.43 -0.80
N SER A 170 14.49 9.33 -1.18
CA SER A 170 14.67 10.19 -2.33
C SER A 170 15.95 11.04 -2.26
N PRO A 171 16.49 11.46 -3.41
CA PRO A 171 17.62 12.39 -3.46
C PRO A 171 17.38 13.71 -2.72
N LEU A 172 16.11 14.16 -2.59
CA LEU A 172 15.75 15.37 -1.84
C LEU A 172 16.23 15.31 -0.38
N LEU A 173 16.20 14.10 0.20
CA LEU A 173 16.60 13.85 1.59
C LEU A 173 18.10 13.60 1.75
N GLY A 174 18.85 13.55 0.64
CA GLY A 174 20.31 13.47 0.60
C GLY A 174 20.89 12.38 1.50
N ASN A 175 21.74 12.76 2.45
CA ASN A 175 22.44 11.86 3.37
C ASN A 175 21.59 11.43 4.58
N PHE A 176 20.29 11.23 4.38
CA PHE A 176 19.38 10.71 5.41
C PHE A 176 19.98 9.47 6.07
N LYS A 177 19.84 9.38 7.39
CA LYS A 177 20.24 8.20 8.16
C LYS A 177 19.04 7.69 8.92
N GLY A 178 18.52 6.55 8.48
CA GLY A 178 17.47 5.84 9.20
C GLY A 178 17.96 5.25 10.53
N PRO A 179 17.06 4.61 11.28
CA PRO A 179 17.45 3.85 12.46
C PRO A 179 18.40 2.70 12.09
N GLY A 180 19.42 2.45 12.91
CA GLY A 180 20.39 1.37 12.70
C GLY A 180 21.67 1.77 11.95
N LYS A 181 22.44 0.76 11.51
CA LYS A 181 23.65 0.97 10.69
C LYS A 181 23.26 1.11 9.23
N ARG A 182 24.06 1.89 8.47
CA ARG A 182 23.81 2.15 7.04
C ARG A 182 23.79 0.87 6.20
N ASP A 183 24.62 -0.08 6.60
CA ASP A 183 24.86 -1.30 5.85
C ASP A 183 23.95 -2.46 6.27
N ASP A 184 23.07 -2.27 7.27
CA ASP A 184 22.14 -3.30 7.72
C ASP A 184 20.89 -3.33 6.80
N PRO A 185 20.24 -4.49 6.62
CA PRO A 185 18.91 -4.56 6.02
C PRO A 185 17.94 -3.71 6.85
N CYS A 186 17.06 -2.96 6.18
CA CYS A 186 15.97 -2.28 6.87
C CYS A 186 14.78 -3.26 6.98
N PRO A 187 14.36 -3.69 8.19
CA PRO A 187 13.32 -4.71 8.32
C PRO A 187 11.99 -4.29 7.68
N ILE A 188 11.60 -3.02 7.86
CA ILE A 188 10.36 -2.48 7.28
C ILE A 188 10.47 -2.37 5.76
N ALA A 189 11.58 -1.85 5.23
CA ALA A 189 11.74 -1.77 3.78
C ALA A 189 11.68 -3.14 3.10
N ASN A 190 12.31 -4.16 3.70
CA ASN A 190 12.24 -5.52 3.19
C ASN A 190 10.81 -6.09 3.26
N LEU A 191 10.14 -5.96 4.40
CA LEU A 191 8.78 -6.47 4.57
C LEU A 191 7.81 -5.84 3.56
N LEU A 192 7.79 -4.52 3.47
CA LEU A 192 6.85 -3.81 2.60
C LEU A 192 7.18 -4.01 1.12
N THR A 193 8.47 -4.05 0.76
CA THR A 193 8.86 -4.32 -0.64
C THR A 193 8.50 -5.74 -1.04
N LEU A 194 8.74 -6.74 -0.17
CA LEU A 194 8.32 -8.11 -0.46
C LEU A 194 6.80 -8.23 -0.57
N LYS A 195 6.04 -7.55 0.30
CA LYS A 195 4.57 -7.48 0.20
C LYS A 195 4.12 -6.90 -1.14
N ALA A 196 4.76 -5.81 -1.59
CA ALA A 196 4.44 -5.17 -2.86
C ALA A 196 4.79 -6.05 -4.07
N LEU A 197 5.93 -6.73 -4.05
CA LEU A 197 6.40 -7.57 -5.15
C LEU A 197 5.75 -8.97 -5.17
N SER A 198 5.15 -9.44 -4.07
CA SER A 198 4.49 -10.75 -4.02
C SER A 198 3.17 -10.81 -4.79
N LEU A 199 2.62 -9.65 -5.21
CA LEU A 199 1.42 -9.58 -6.03
C LEU A 199 1.68 -9.85 -7.51
N ASP A 200 2.94 -10.04 -7.91
CA ASP A 200 3.27 -10.47 -9.26
C ASP A 200 2.74 -11.86 -9.55
N SER A 201 1.69 -11.88 -10.38
CA SER A 201 1.38 -13.06 -11.18
C SER A 201 2.37 -13.05 -12.34
N GLY A 202 3.44 -13.83 -12.23
CA GLY A 202 4.29 -14.16 -13.38
C GLY A 202 3.50 -14.86 -14.48
#